data_AF-A0A3M0XS33-F1
#
_entry.id   AF-A0A3M0XS33-F1
#
_cell.length_a   1.000
_cell.length_b   1.000
_cell.length_c   1.000
_cell.angle_alpha   90.00
_cell.angle_beta   90.00
_cell.angle_gamma   90.00
#
_symmetry.space_group_name_H-M   'P 1'
#
loop_
_entity.id
_entity.type
_entity.pdbx_description
1 polymer ?
#
loop_
_entity_poly.entity_id
_entity_poly.type
_entity_poly.pdbx_seq_one_letter_code
_entity_poly.pdbx_strand_id
1 'polypeptide(L)'
;MSKAIPRRCPKAVTTLALAGALAGTLGGCALNPDAGPESDTVPEHRLYHSLIRLQPPLIEPQVETVTMTYTVRFPDGEAKLGADELARLNAFLRDNNALEARVEIDGPRDAAGYHDGLTAARLEALNEVLYRFGISAVVPDRTQPSLTRPEDATVVTLTRAMVIEPDCSTPKTIYGPRPTHIWGCSSATILGRMVVDPLDLERGRQIGPADGEAAAQSIQRYREDKVKELKTESTN
;
A
#
# COMPACT_ATOMS: atom_id res chain seq x y z
N MET A 1 55.63 13.93 -12.51
CA MET A 1 55.09 15.23 -12.05
C MET A 1 53.78 14.97 -11.32
N SER A 2 53.66 15.52 -10.10
CA SER A 2 52.50 15.55 -9.20
C SER A 2 51.87 14.23 -8.73
N LYS A 3 51.41 14.08 -7.48
CA LYS A 3 51.70 14.68 -6.16
C LYS A 3 50.80 13.87 -5.21
N ALA A 4 51.38 13.02 -4.36
CA ALA A 4 50.64 12.43 -3.24
C ALA A 4 50.91 13.31 -2.01
N ILE A 5 49.85 13.81 -1.36
CA ILE A 5 49.93 14.49 -0.06
C ILE A 5 48.89 13.83 0.90
N PRO A 6 49.30 13.47 2.13
CA PRO A 6 48.52 12.68 3.10
C PRO A 6 47.83 13.55 4.16
N ARG A 7 46.83 13.00 4.88
CA ARG A 7 46.33 13.49 6.20
C ARG A 7 45.82 12.29 7.02
N ARG A 8 46.54 11.87 8.06
CA ARG A 8 46.53 12.30 9.49
C ARG A 8 45.47 11.59 10.34
N CYS A 9 45.92 10.62 11.13
CA CYS A 9 45.30 10.27 12.42
C CYS A 9 45.85 11.21 13.51
N PRO A 10 45.02 11.77 14.40
CA PRO A 10 45.51 12.47 15.58
C PRO A 10 45.79 11.48 16.72
N LYS A 11 46.93 11.71 17.38
CA LYS A 11 47.30 11.14 18.69
C LYS A 11 46.51 11.87 19.80
N ALA A 12 46.17 11.15 20.87
CA ALA A 12 46.06 11.74 22.20
C ALA A 12 47.08 11.06 23.12
N VAL A 13 47.96 11.89 23.66
CA VAL A 13 49.08 11.66 24.60
C VAL A 13 48.54 12.06 25.98
N THR A 14 48.46 11.13 26.93
CA THR A 14 49.32 10.99 28.13
C THR A 14 49.12 12.03 29.23
N THR A 15 48.92 11.55 30.47
CA THR A 15 49.44 11.99 31.80
C THR A 15 48.43 11.61 32.91
N LEU A 16 48.74 11.26 34.16
CA LEU A 16 49.94 10.91 34.94
C LEU A 16 49.42 10.53 36.36
N ALA A 17 50.12 9.66 37.10
CA ALA A 17 50.41 9.73 38.55
C ALA A 17 50.33 8.39 39.33
N LEU A 18 51.40 8.17 40.10
CA LEU A 18 51.74 7.07 41.02
C LEU A 18 50.87 7.00 42.28
N ALA A 19 50.68 5.80 42.85
CA ALA A 19 51.09 5.44 44.24
C ALA A 19 50.66 3.99 44.63
N GLY A 20 51.51 3.27 45.38
CA GLY A 20 51.04 2.38 46.46
C GLY A 20 51.10 0.85 46.30
N ALA A 21 52.27 0.27 46.57
CA ALA A 21 52.59 -0.91 47.41
C ALA A 21 51.67 -2.18 47.56
N LEU A 22 52.37 -3.32 47.49
CA LEU A 22 52.27 -4.57 48.30
C LEU A 22 51.29 -5.72 47.93
N ALA A 23 51.92 -6.81 47.46
CA ALA A 23 51.85 -8.22 47.89
C ALA A 23 50.54 -9.05 47.80
N GLY A 24 50.66 -10.23 47.17
CA GLY A 24 49.70 -11.34 47.24
C GLY A 24 49.75 -12.25 45.99
N THR A 25 50.79 -13.07 45.84
CA THR A 25 50.75 -14.56 45.89
C THR A 25 49.83 -15.31 44.92
N LEU A 26 50.50 -16.17 44.14
CA LEU A 26 50.11 -17.51 43.67
C LEU A 26 49.10 -17.63 42.52
N GLY A 27 49.58 -18.21 41.42
CA GLY A 27 48.76 -18.74 40.34
C GLY A 27 49.61 -19.02 39.12
N GLY A 28 50.30 -20.16 39.10
CA GLY A 28 51.04 -20.62 37.94
C GLY A 28 50.10 -20.85 36.76
N CYS A 29 50.49 -20.36 35.59
CA CYS A 29 49.96 -20.85 34.32
C CYS A 29 51.09 -21.62 33.64
N ALA A 30 50.90 -22.93 33.61
CA ALA A 30 51.63 -23.85 32.77
C ALA A 30 51.56 -23.38 31.30
N LEU A 31 52.70 -23.53 30.62
CA LEU A 31 52.81 -23.50 29.18
C LEU A 31 51.86 -24.56 28.61
N ASN A 32 50.84 -24.12 27.88
CA ASN A 32 49.96 -25.00 27.11
C ASN A 32 50.59 -25.19 25.71
N PRO A 33 51.11 -26.38 25.36
CA PRO A 33 51.79 -26.60 24.08
C PRO A 33 50.85 -26.82 22.89
N ASP A 34 49.52 -26.71 23.06
CA ASP A 34 48.53 -26.92 22.00
C ASP A 34 47.96 -25.62 21.39
N ALA A 35 48.68 -24.50 21.48
CA ALA A 35 48.34 -23.28 20.77
C ALA A 35 48.63 -23.41 19.27
N GLY A 36 47.76 -24.11 18.53
CA GLY A 36 47.65 -24.00 17.08
C GLY A 36 47.27 -22.58 16.65
N PRO A 37 47.58 -22.16 15.41
CA PRO A 37 47.37 -20.79 14.97
C PRO A 37 45.89 -20.40 15.04
N GLU A 38 45.65 -19.29 15.74
CA GLU A 38 44.40 -18.56 15.87
C GLU A 38 43.74 -18.41 14.49
N SER A 39 42.65 -19.14 14.26
CA SER A 39 41.86 -18.96 13.05
C SER A 39 41.08 -17.66 13.18
N ASP A 40 41.38 -16.71 12.30
CA ASP A 40 40.56 -15.51 12.09
C ASP A 40 39.18 -15.94 11.59
N THR A 41 38.29 -16.35 12.49
CA THR A 41 36.87 -16.47 12.20
C THR A 41 36.28 -15.07 12.16
N VAL A 42 36.28 -14.47 10.98
CA VAL A 42 35.45 -13.31 10.68
C VAL A 42 33.98 -13.72 10.91
N PRO A 43 33.21 -13.00 11.72
CA PRO A 43 31.83 -13.40 12.02
C PRO A 43 30.95 -13.24 10.76
N GLU A 44 30.49 -14.37 10.22
CA GLU A 44 29.63 -14.50 9.03
C GLU A 44 28.36 -13.63 9.07
N HIS A 45 27.94 -13.16 10.24
CA HIS A 45 26.72 -12.37 10.42
C HIS A 45 26.75 -10.95 9.81
N ARG A 46 27.93 -10.38 9.49
CA ARG A 46 27.98 -9.04 8.86
C ARG A 46 27.81 -9.04 7.33
N LEU A 47 28.00 -10.18 6.67
CA LEU A 47 27.83 -10.28 5.21
C LEU A 47 26.36 -10.43 4.79
N TYR A 48 25.48 -10.92 5.67
CA TYR A 48 24.07 -11.03 5.36
C TYR A 48 23.36 -9.66 5.25
N HIS A 49 23.81 -8.64 5.98
CA HIS A 49 23.14 -7.32 5.96
C HIS A 49 23.49 -6.46 4.74
N SER A 50 24.62 -6.70 4.07
CA SER A 50 25.00 -5.97 2.85
C SER A 50 24.35 -6.55 1.59
N LEU A 51 24.00 -7.85 1.59
CA LEU A 51 23.35 -8.52 0.46
C LEU A 51 21.83 -8.24 0.37
N ILE A 52 21.19 -7.77 1.45
CA ILE A 52 19.78 -7.35 1.42
C ILE A 52 19.59 -6.05 0.61
N ARG A 53 20.64 -5.24 0.41
CA ARG A 53 20.55 -3.96 -0.32
C ARG A 53 20.67 -4.08 -1.85
N LEU A 54 20.87 -5.29 -2.38
CA LEU A 54 20.93 -5.56 -3.82
C LEU A 54 19.79 -6.47 -4.25
N GLN A 55 18.58 -6.30 -3.68
CA GLN A 55 17.40 -6.87 -4.32
C GLN A 55 17.28 -6.23 -5.70
N PRO A 56 17.39 -7.00 -6.80
CA PRO A 56 17.01 -6.49 -8.11
C PRO A 56 15.57 -5.99 -8.02
N PRO A 57 15.17 -4.96 -8.79
CA PRO A 57 13.79 -4.49 -8.78
C PRO A 57 12.89 -5.71 -9.01
N LEU A 58 12.05 -6.03 -8.02
CA LEU A 58 11.12 -7.13 -8.16
C LEU A 58 10.26 -6.86 -9.40
N ILE A 59 10.03 -7.91 -10.18
CA ILE A 59 9.10 -7.85 -11.32
C ILE A 59 7.70 -7.87 -10.74
N GLU A 60 7.27 -6.72 -10.24
CA GLU A 60 5.98 -6.54 -9.60
C GLU A 60 5.07 -5.71 -10.51
N PRO A 61 3.78 -6.08 -10.61
CA PRO A 61 2.79 -5.20 -11.20
C PRO A 61 2.73 -3.92 -10.36
N GLN A 62 2.81 -2.77 -11.02
CA GLN A 62 2.64 -1.49 -10.34
C GLN A 62 1.21 -1.02 -10.49
N VAL A 63 0.74 -0.23 -9.54
CA VAL A 63 -0.59 0.37 -9.58
C VAL A 63 -0.42 1.86 -9.73
N GLU A 64 -1.12 2.43 -10.71
CA GLU A 64 -1.21 3.87 -10.88
C GLU A 64 -2.66 4.29 -10.68
N THR A 65 -2.85 5.36 -9.91
CA THR A 65 -4.17 5.94 -9.67
C THR A 65 -4.31 7.21 -10.48
N VAL A 66 -5.45 7.34 -11.15
CA VAL A 66 -5.86 8.54 -11.86
C VAL A 66 -7.08 9.08 -11.16
N THR A 67 -6.94 10.30 -10.66
CA THR A 67 -8.02 11.03 -9.99
C THR A 67 -8.55 12.11 -10.92
N MET A 68 -9.85 12.08 -11.18
CA MET A 68 -10.57 13.13 -11.90
C MET A 68 -11.53 13.82 -10.94
N THR A 69 -11.58 15.15 -10.98
CA THR A 69 -12.48 15.93 -10.12
C THR A 69 -13.44 16.72 -11.00
N TYR A 70 -14.72 16.67 -10.66
CA TYR A 70 -15.77 17.50 -11.24
C TYR A 70 -16.40 18.36 -10.16
N THR A 71 -16.47 19.68 -10.40
CA THR A 71 -17.11 20.61 -9.48
C THR A 71 -18.59 20.73 -9.82
N VAL A 72 -19.45 20.37 -8.88
CA VAL A 72 -20.91 20.43 -9.05
C VAL A 72 -21.41 21.80 -8.64
N ARG A 73 -22.20 22.44 -9.50
CA ARG A 73 -22.78 23.76 -9.23
C ARG A 73 -24.24 23.65 -8.81
N PHE A 74 -24.54 24.19 -7.63
CA PHE A 74 -25.89 24.33 -7.12
C PHE A 74 -26.37 25.77 -7.29
N PRO A 75 -27.67 26.01 -7.53
CA PRO A 75 -28.25 27.34 -7.37
C PRO A 75 -28.07 27.86 -5.93
N ASP A 76 -28.05 29.17 -5.78
CA ASP A 76 -27.83 29.83 -4.49
C ASP A 76 -28.92 29.43 -3.48
N GLY A 77 -28.49 28.95 -2.31
CA GLY A 77 -29.39 28.50 -1.24
C GLY A 77 -30.17 27.22 -1.54
N GLU A 78 -29.97 26.58 -2.69
CA GLU A 78 -30.66 25.35 -3.07
C GLU A 78 -29.79 24.10 -2.86
N ALA A 79 -30.46 23.00 -2.50
CA ALA A 79 -29.87 21.67 -2.41
C ALA A 79 -30.10 20.80 -3.65
N LYS A 80 -30.93 21.26 -4.59
CA LYS A 80 -31.28 20.51 -5.81
C LYS A 80 -30.37 20.88 -6.97
N LEU A 81 -29.99 19.88 -7.77
CA LEU A 81 -29.26 20.12 -9.02
C LEU A 81 -30.23 20.65 -10.08
N GLY A 82 -29.79 21.69 -10.80
CA GLY A 82 -30.49 22.15 -12.00
C GLY A 82 -30.39 21.12 -13.13
N ALA A 83 -31.33 21.15 -14.08
CA ALA A 83 -31.37 20.20 -15.20
C ALA A 83 -30.11 20.26 -16.08
N ASP A 84 -29.58 21.45 -16.34
CA ASP A 84 -28.35 21.62 -17.13
C ASP A 84 -27.12 21.08 -16.42
N GLU A 85 -27.04 21.23 -15.10
CA GLU A 85 -25.94 20.69 -14.30
C GLU A 85 -26.02 19.17 -14.23
N LEU A 86 -27.23 18.62 -14.08
CA LEU A 86 -27.45 17.18 -14.12
C LEU A 86 -27.00 16.58 -15.47
N ALA A 87 -27.29 17.25 -16.59
CA ALA A 87 -26.84 16.83 -17.91
C ALA A 87 -25.31 16.83 -18.04
N ARG A 88 -24.63 17.86 -17.52
CA ARG A 88 -23.16 17.95 -17.50
C ARG A 88 -22.53 16.89 -16.61
N LEU A 89 -23.09 16.68 -15.42
CA LEU A 89 -22.63 15.64 -14.50
C LEU A 89 -22.77 14.25 -15.15
N ASN A 90 -23.91 13.97 -15.81
CA ASN A 90 -24.11 12.71 -16.50
C ASN A 90 -23.10 12.50 -17.65
N ALA A 91 -22.83 13.54 -18.44
CA ALA A 91 -21.80 13.48 -19.47
C ALA A 91 -20.42 13.17 -18.85
N PHE A 92 -20.03 13.87 -17.79
CA PHE A 92 -18.79 13.62 -17.07
C PHE A 92 -18.70 12.17 -16.56
N LEU A 93 -19.74 11.65 -15.91
CA LEU A 93 -19.74 10.29 -15.37
C LEU A 93 -19.61 9.23 -16.47
N ARG A 94 -20.27 9.45 -17.62
CA ARG A 94 -20.20 8.54 -18.78
C ARG A 94 -18.84 8.57 -19.48
N ASP A 95 -18.33 9.76 -19.77
CA ASP A 95 -17.07 9.94 -20.49
C ASP A 95 -15.88 9.37 -19.70
N ASN A 96 -16.03 9.30 -18.38
CA ASN A 96 -15.00 8.83 -17.45
C ASN A 96 -15.26 7.41 -16.89
N ASN A 97 -16.25 6.70 -17.43
CA ASN A 97 -16.63 5.33 -17.02
C ASN A 97 -16.79 5.16 -15.49
N ALA A 98 -17.59 6.03 -14.86
CA ALA A 98 -17.70 6.12 -13.41
C ALA A 98 -18.18 4.82 -12.71
N LEU A 99 -18.78 3.87 -13.44
CA LEU A 99 -19.19 2.57 -12.89
C LEU A 99 -17.99 1.67 -12.50
N GLU A 100 -16.83 1.90 -13.10
CA GLU A 100 -15.58 1.18 -12.80
C GLU A 100 -14.64 1.99 -11.90
N ALA A 101 -15.08 3.16 -11.44
CA ALA A 101 -14.31 4.04 -10.59
C ALA A 101 -14.84 4.04 -9.16
N ARG A 102 -13.94 4.30 -8.20
CA ARG A 102 -14.36 4.70 -6.86
C ARG A 102 -14.86 6.14 -6.94
N VAL A 103 -16.12 6.34 -6.59
CA VAL A 103 -16.75 7.66 -6.61
C VAL A 103 -16.86 8.21 -5.20
N GLU A 104 -16.32 9.39 -5.00
CA GLU A 104 -16.37 10.10 -3.72
C GLU A 104 -17.03 11.45 -3.93
N ILE A 105 -17.89 11.84 -2.99
CA ILE A 105 -18.55 13.14 -2.99
C ILE A 105 -18.21 13.87 -1.70
N ASP A 106 -17.87 15.13 -1.83
CA ASP A 106 -17.46 15.93 -0.69
C ASP A 106 -17.78 17.40 -0.96
N GLY A 107 -17.81 18.20 0.10
CA GLY A 107 -18.16 19.61 0.02
C GLY A 107 -17.52 20.42 1.13
N PRO A 108 -17.90 21.71 1.23
CA PRO A 108 -17.38 22.59 2.26
C PRO A 108 -17.60 22.04 3.67
N ARG A 109 -16.64 22.30 4.55
CA ARG A 109 -16.66 21.87 5.95
C ARG A 109 -16.30 23.05 6.85
N ASP A 110 -16.87 23.07 8.03
CA ASP A 110 -16.47 24.00 9.07
C ASP A 110 -15.09 23.65 9.66
N ALA A 111 -14.58 24.50 10.56
CA ALA A 111 -13.30 24.28 11.22
C ALA A 111 -13.25 23.00 12.08
N ALA A 112 -14.41 22.44 12.43
CA ALA A 112 -14.54 21.19 13.17
C ALA A 112 -14.62 19.95 12.24
N GLY A 113 -14.66 20.15 10.92
CA GLY A 113 -14.68 19.09 9.91
C GLY A 113 -16.08 18.63 9.52
N TYR A 114 -17.14 19.28 9.99
CA TYR A 114 -18.52 18.94 9.70
C TYR A 114 -19.06 19.72 8.50
N HIS A 115 -19.96 19.10 7.76
CA HIS A 115 -20.75 19.80 6.75
C HIS A 115 -21.82 20.66 7.40
N ASP A 116 -22.05 21.85 6.87
CA ASP A 116 -23.23 22.63 7.24
C ASP A 116 -24.51 21.96 6.71
N GLY A 117 -25.67 22.39 7.21
CA GLY A 117 -26.94 21.76 6.85
C GLY A 117 -27.25 21.81 5.36
N LEU A 118 -26.83 22.88 4.67
CA LEU A 118 -27.02 23.02 3.23
C LEU A 118 -26.09 22.08 2.44
N THR A 119 -24.81 21.98 2.80
CA THR A 119 -23.89 21.04 2.14
C THR A 119 -24.31 19.59 2.38
N ALA A 120 -24.75 19.24 3.58
CA ALA A 120 -25.26 17.91 3.87
C ALA A 120 -26.46 17.55 2.97
N ALA A 121 -27.42 18.47 2.82
CA ALA A 121 -28.56 18.27 1.93
C ALA A 121 -28.15 18.17 0.44
N ARG A 122 -27.15 18.93 0.01
CA ARG A 122 -26.58 18.85 -1.35
C ARG A 122 -25.92 17.50 -1.61
N LEU A 123 -25.14 16.99 -0.65
CA LEU A 123 -24.50 15.68 -0.76
C LEU A 123 -25.52 14.54 -0.82
N GLU A 124 -26.59 14.62 -0.03
CA GLU A 124 -27.68 13.64 -0.08
C GLU A 124 -28.40 13.65 -1.44
N ALA A 125 -28.75 14.83 -1.95
CA ALA A 125 -29.38 14.97 -3.27
C ALA A 125 -28.47 14.44 -4.39
N LEU A 126 -27.17 14.71 -4.31
CA LEU A 126 -26.18 14.20 -5.25
C LEU A 126 -26.05 12.68 -5.16
N ASN A 127 -26.05 12.11 -3.95
CA ASN A 127 -25.99 10.68 -3.74
C ASN A 127 -27.23 9.97 -4.32
N GLU A 128 -28.42 10.55 -4.18
CA GLU A 128 -29.64 10.01 -4.79
C GLU A 128 -29.55 10.00 -6.31
N VAL A 129 -29.02 11.07 -6.91
CA VAL A 129 -28.79 11.14 -8.35
C VAL A 129 -27.80 10.06 -8.80
N LEU A 130 -26.67 9.91 -8.11
CA LEU A 130 -25.65 8.90 -8.43
C LEU A 130 -26.20 7.48 -8.28
N TYR A 131 -27.01 7.23 -7.26
CA TYR A 131 -27.64 5.93 -7.03
C TYR A 131 -28.58 5.54 -8.18
N ARG A 132 -29.34 6.49 -8.74
CA ARG A 132 -30.19 6.25 -9.92
C ARG A 132 -29.38 5.87 -11.17
N PHE A 133 -28.10 6.27 -11.23
CA PHE A 133 -27.17 5.85 -12.27
C PHE A 133 -26.44 4.53 -11.95
N GLY A 134 -26.78 3.87 -10.83
CA GLY A 134 -26.14 2.63 -10.39
C GLY A 134 -24.76 2.85 -9.76
N ILE A 135 -24.43 4.09 -9.39
CA ILE A 135 -23.14 4.46 -8.79
C ILE A 135 -23.32 4.61 -7.28
N SER A 136 -22.54 3.86 -6.50
CA SER A 136 -22.46 4.05 -5.05
C SER A 136 -21.35 5.05 -4.74
N ALA A 137 -21.71 6.23 -4.23
CA ALA A 137 -20.75 7.22 -3.81
C ALA A 137 -20.43 7.13 -2.32
N VAL A 138 -19.20 7.48 -1.94
CA VAL A 138 -18.76 7.53 -0.55
C VAL A 138 -18.50 8.99 -0.15
N VAL A 139 -19.01 9.41 1.00
CA VAL A 139 -18.61 10.68 1.61
C VAL A 139 -17.41 10.39 2.51
N PRO A 140 -16.23 10.99 2.26
CA PRO A 140 -15.05 10.73 3.07
C PRO A 140 -15.19 11.39 4.46
N ASP A 141 -14.56 10.80 5.48
CA ASP A 141 -14.55 11.36 6.84
C ASP A 141 -13.68 12.62 6.95
N ARG A 142 -12.75 12.82 6.00
CA ARG A 142 -11.80 13.93 5.98
C ARG A 142 -11.85 14.64 4.64
N THR A 143 -11.59 15.94 4.66
CA THR A 143 -11.44 16.75 3.45
C THR A 143 -10.38 16.15 2.54
N GLN A 144 -10.73 15.89 1.29
CA GLN A 144 -9.76 15.41 0.32
C GLN A 144 -8.85 16.54 -0.15
N PRO A 145 -7.52 16.34 -0.15
CA PRO A 145 -6.62 17.28 -0.79
C PRO A 145 -6.80 17.16 -2.31
N SER A 146 -7.50 18.12 -2.92
CA SER A 146 -7.55 18.27 -4.37
C SER A 146 -7.01 19.65 -4.73
N LEU A 147 -5.98 19.67 -5.57
CA LEU A 147 -5.35 20.91 -6.07
C LEU A 147 -6.31 21.76 -6.91
N THR A 148 -7.45 21.18 -7.33
CA THR A 148 -8.42 21.79 -8.23
C THR A 148 -9.77 22.05 -7.55
N ARG A 149 -9.89 21.79 -6.24
CA ARG A 149 -11.12 22.03 -5.49
C ARG A 149 -11.23 23.51 -5.10
N PRO A 150 -12.28 24.23 -5.51
CA PRO A 150 -12.66 25.49 -4.90
C PRO A 150 -13.11 25.26 -3.44
N GLU A 151 -12.67 26.11 -2.50
CA GLU A 151 -12.92 25.92 -1.05
C GLU A 151 -14.41 25.82 -0.70
N ASP A 152 -15.29 26.47 -1.47
CA ASP A 152 -16.73 26.55 -1.22
C ASP A 152 -17.59 25.69 -2.16
N ALA A 153 -17.00 24.70 -2.83
CA ALA A 153 -17.72 23.90 -3.83
C ALA A 153 -17.91 22.44 -3.42
N THR A 154 -19.07 21.88 -3.80
CA THR A 154 -19.31 20.44 -3.79
C THR A 154 -18.61 19.82 -4.98
N VAL A 155 -17.86 18.75 -4.75
CA VAL A 155 -17.08 18.06 -5.78
C VAL A 155 -17.41 16.58 -5.82
N VAL A 156 -17.36 16.02 -7.03
CA VAL A 156 -17.36 14.59 -7.31
C VAL A 156 -15.96 14.20 -7.73
N THR A 157 -15.34 13.31 -6.98
CA THR A 157 -14.02 12.75 -7.27
C THR A 157 -14.19 11.33 -7.80
N LEU A 158 -13.68 11.07 -8.99
CA LEU A 158 -13.55 9.73 -9.55
C LEU A 158 -12.10 9.30 -9.39
N THR A 159 -11.87 8.20 -8.68
CA THR A 159 -10.53 7.60 -8.57
C THR A 159 -10.57 6.23 -9.24
N ARG A 160 -9.74 6.06 -10.27
CA ARG A 160 -9.54 4.79 -10.95
C ARG A 160 -8.10 4.35 -10.75
N ALA A 161 -7.92 3.10 -10.37
CA ALA A 161 -6.62 2.46 -10.35
C ALA A 161 -6.45 1.63 -11.63
N MET A 162 -5.23 1.55 -12.15
CA MET A 162 -4.88 0.67 -13.26
C MET A 162 -3.57 -0.05 -12.96
N VAL A 163 -3.43 -1.26 -13.49
CA VAL A 163 -2.20 -2.04 -13.36
C VAL A 163 -1.27 -1.70 -14.51
N ILE A 164 -0.06 -1.26 -14.18
CA ILE A 164 1.05 -1.16 -15.12
C ILE A 164 1.76 -2.51 -15.15
N GLU A 165 1.68 -3.17 -16.30
CA GLU A 165 2.35 -4.45 -16.51
C GLU A 165 3.88 -4.27 -16.47
N PRO A 166 4.62 -5.22 -15.88
CA PRO A 166 6.07 -5.17 -15.90
C PRO A 166 6.59 -5.35 -17.33
N ASP A 167 7.66 -4.62 -17.66
CA ASP A 167 8.38 -4.82 -18.92
C ASP A 167 9.12 -6.17 -18.92
N CYS A 168 8.57 -7.14 -19.66
CA CYS A 168 9.16 -8.48 -19.82
C CYS A 168 10.14 -8.59 -21.01
N SER A 169 10.41 -7.50 -21.74
CA SER A 169 11.33 -7.53 -22.88
C SER A 169 12.80 -7.66 -22.45
N THR A 170 13.12 -7.24 -21.23
CA THR A 170 14.48 -7.26 -20.68
C THR A 170 14.65 -8.39 -19.67
N PRO A 171 15.58 -9.35 -19.88
CA PRO A 171 15.89 -10.37 -18.89
C PRO A 171 16.38 -9.70 -17.60
N LYS A 172 15.64 -9.83 -16.51
CA LYS A 172 16.08 -9.35 -15.19
C LYS A 172 16.94 -10.42 -14.54
N THR A 173 18.15 -10.05 -14.12
CA THR A 173 19.04 -10.95 -13.38
C THR A 173 18.49 -11.19 -11.98
N ILE A 174 17.99 -12.40 -11.72
CA ILE A 174 17.62 -12.82 -10.36
C ILE A 174 18.89 -13.38 -9.71
N TYR A 175 19.40 -12.70 -8.69
CA TYR A 175 20.54 -13.18 -7.90
C TYR A 175 20.03 -14.14 -6.82
N GLY A 176 20.16 -15.45 -7.05
CA GLY A 176 19.84 -16.49 -6.07
C GLY A 176 20.56 -17.81 -6.40
N PRO A 177 20.85 -18.66 -5.40
CA PRO A 177 21.60 -19.91 -5.59
C PRO A 177 20.81 -20.99 -6.34
N ARG A 178 19.55 -20.72 -6.70
CA ARG A 178 18.72 -21.60 -7.51
C ARG A 178 18.45 -20.90 -8.85
N PRO A 179 18.55 -21.62 -9.99
CA PRO A 179 18.05 -21.10 -11.25
C PRO A 179 16.53 -20.91 -11.12
N THR A 180 16.10 -19.71 -10.75
CA THR A 180 14.68 -19.34 -10.78
C THR A 180 14.30 -19.17 -12.24
N HIS A 181 13.40 -20.01 -12.72
CA HIS A 181 12.90 -19.94 -14.08
C HIS A 181 12.37 -18.53 -14.42
N ILE A 182 12.46 -18.19 -15.70
CA ILE A 182 12.10 -16.92 -16.35
C ILE A 182 10.59 -16.57 -16.21
N TRP A 183 9.81 -17.42 -15.51
CA TRP A 183 8.37 -17.27 -15.34
C TRP A 183 7.96 -16.15 -14.39
N GLY A 184 8.89 -15.53 -13.66
CA GLY A 184 8.57 -14.41 -12.75
C GLY A 184 7.81 -13.29 -13.45
N CYS A 185 8.21 -12.93 -14.68
CA CYS A 185 7.53 -11.88 -15.44
C CYS A 185 6.17 -12.30 -15.98
N SER A 186 6.07 -13.50 -16.57
CA SER A 186 4.78 -14.00 -17.07
C SER A 186 3.77 -14.16 -15.95
N SER A 187 4.19 -14.63 -14.77
CA SER A 187 3.33 -14.75 -13.59
C SER A 187 2.86 -13.37 -13.09
N ALA A 188 3.74 -12.37 -13.08
CA ALA A 188 3.39 -11.00 -12.68
C ALA A 188 2.38 -10.37 -13.65
N THR A 189 2.57 -10.54 -14.96
CA THR A 189 1.60 -10.08 -15.98
C THR A 189 0.25 -10.78 -15.84
N ILE A 190 0.25 -12.12 -15.68
CA ILE A 190 -1.00 -12.88 -15.50
C ILE A 190 -1.70 -12.43 -14.21
N LEU A 191 -0.97 -12.24 -13.12
CA LEU A 191 -1.51 -11.72 -11.88
C LEU A 191 -2.17 -10.35 -12.09
N GLY A 192 -1.47 -9.41 -12.73
CA GLY A 192 -2.01 -8.09 -13.04
C GLY A 192 -3.32 -8.12 -13.84
N ARG A 193 -3.51 -9.13 -14.70
CA ARG A 193 -4.73 -9.34 -15.49
C ARG A 193 -5.84 -10.10 -14.78
N MET A 194 -5.52 -10.83 -13.71
CA MET A 194 -6.52 -11.58 -12.91
C MET A 194 -7.13 -10.72 -11.80
N VAL A 195 -6.47 -9.63 -11.39
CA VAL A 195 -6.97 -8.77 -10.33
C VAL A 195 -8.14 -7.91 -10.82
N VAL A 196 -9.26 -8.00 -10.10
CA VAL A 196 -10.48 -7.23 -10.40
C VAL A 196 -10.36 -5.77 -9.93
N ASP A 197 -9.82 -5.55 -8.73
CA ASP A 197 -9.56 -4.23 -8.17
C ASP A 197 -8.05 -4.00 -8.05
N PRO A 198 -7.43 -3.17 -8.92
CA PRO A 198 -5.99 -2.96 -8.90
C PRO A 198 -5.42 -2.51 -7.56
N LEU A 199 -6.21 -1.82 -6.71
CA LEU A 199 -5.74 -1.39 -5.39
C LEU A 199 -5.42 -2.56 -4.45
N ASP A 200 -5.99 -3.75 -4.70
CA ASP A 200 -5.67 -4.97 -3.95
C ASP A 200 -4.19 -5.37 -4.07
N LEU A 201 -3.49 -4.94 -5.15
CA LEU A 201 -2.07 -5.19 -5.34
C LEU A 201 -1.18 -4.31 -4.45
N GLU A 202 -1.60 -3.09 -4.12
CA GLU A 202 -0.87 -2.22 -3.18
C GLU A 202 -1.16 -2.60 -1.73
N ARG A 203 -2.44 -2.89 -1.45
CA ARG A 203 -2.91 -3.24 -0.12
C ARG A 203 -4.09 -4.18 -0.23
N GLY A 204 -3.90 -5.42 0.22
CA GLY A 204 -5.00 -6.36 0.35
C GLY A 204 -6.12 -5.81 1.24
N ARG A 205 -7.37 -6.07 0.84
CA ARG A 205 -8.55 -5.73 1.65
C ARG A 205 -8.52 -6.41 3.00
N GLN A 206 -9.01 -5.70 4.02
CA GLN A 206 -9.24 -6.30 5.32
C GLN A 206 -10.44 -7.25 5.21
N ILE A 207 -10.15 -8.55 5.23
CA ILE A 207 -11.20 -9.58 5.29
C ILE A 207 -11.88 -9.51 6.66
N GLY A 208 -13.20 -9.71 6.68
CA GLY A 208 -13.96 -9.86 7.92
C GLY A 208 -13.47 -11.04 8.77
N PRO A 209 -13.98 -11.21 10.00
CA PRO A 209 -13.61 -12.34 10.83
C PRO A 209 -13.84 -13.65 10.08
N ALA A 210 -12.76 -14.40 9.83
CA ALA A 210 -12.86 -15.69 9.18
C ALA A 210 -13.39 -16.71 10.18
N ASP A 211 -14.62 -17.17 9.99
CA ASP A 211 -15.18 -18.28 10.77
C ASP A 211 -14.74 -19.61 10.15
N GLY A 212 -13.54 -20.04 10.55
CA GLY A 212 -12.97 -21.31 10.09
C GLY A 212 -13.78 -22.52 10.55
N GLU A 213 -14.49 -22.43 11.67
CA GLU A 213 -15.35 -23.51 12.16
C GLU A 213 -16.58 -23.67 11.25
N ALA A 214 -17.27 -22.58 10.94
CA ALA A 214 -18.39 -22.60 10.00
C ALA A 214 -17.96 -23.14 8.63
N ALA A 215 -16.78 -22.74 8.14
CA ALA A 215 -16.22 -23.24 6.89
C ALA A 215 -15.92 -24.74 6.95
N ALA A 216 -15.26 -25.24 8.00
CA ALA A 216 -14.98 -26.66 8.17
C ALA A 216 -16.26 -27.51 8.30
N GLN A 217 -17.22 -27.05 9.11
CA GLN A 217 -18.51 -27.72 9.27
C GLN A 217 -19.33 -27.72 7.97
N SER A 218 -19.18 -26.73 7.10
CA SER A 218 -19.86 -26.72 5.80
C SER A 218 -19.42 -27.88 4.91
N ILE A 219 -18.12 -28.19 4.88
CA ILE A 219 -17.56 -29.32 4.14
C ILE A 219 -18.03 -30.63 4.74
N GLN A 220 -18.06 -30.73 6.08
CA GLN A 220 -18.56 -31.93 6.75
C GLN A 220 -20.03 -32.18 6.43
N ARG A 221 -20.89 -31.16 6.51
CA ARG A 221 -22.30 -31.27 6.13
C ARG A 221 -22.47 -31.69 4.67
N TYR A 222 -21.63 -31.19 3.77
CA TYR A 222 -21.64 -31.61 2.36
C TYR A 222 -21.29 -33.09 2.20
N ARG A 223 -20.24 -33.57 2.89
CA ARG A 223 -19.83 -34.99 2.82
C ARG A 223 -20.81 -35.96 3.46
N GLU A 224 -21.58 -35.50 4.44
CA GLU A 224 -22.57 -36.29 5.16
C GLU A 224 -23.99 -36.17 4.56
N ASP A 225 -24.14 -35.56 3.38
CA ASP A 225 -25.44 -35.25 2.74
C ASP A 225 -26.42 -34.49 3.67
N LYS A 226 -25.89 -33.67 4.58
CA LYS A 226 -26.63 -32.80 5.50
C LYS A 226 -26.76 -31.37 4.95
N VAL A 227 -26.86 -31.23 3.64
CA VAL A 227 -27.04 -29.94 2.97
C VAL A 227 -28.52 -29.61 2.92
N LYS A 228 -28.89 -28.39 3.30
CA LYS A 228 -30.27 -27.92 3.19
C LYS A 228 -30.59 -27.65 1.72
N GLU A 229 -31.69 -28.20 1.22
CA GLU A 229 -32.14 -27.92 -0.15
C GLU A 229 -32.40 -26.42 -0.35
N LEU A 230 -31.96 -25.91 -1.50
CA LEU A 230 -32.22 -24.53 -1.89
C LEU A 230 -33.72 -24.38 -2.15
N LYS A 231 -34.33 -23.36 -1.53
CA LYS A 231 -35.71 -23.01 -1.86
C LYS A 231 -35.74 -22.54 -3.32
N THR A 232 -36.49 -23.24 -4.17
CA THR A 232 -36.83 -22.74 -5.49
C THR A 232 -37.75 -21.53 -5.34
N GLU A 233 -37.30 -20.37 -5.81
CA GLU A 233 -38.19 -19.22 -5.96
C GLU A 233 -39.20 -19.51 -7.06
N SER A 234 -40.48 -19.53 -6.69
CA SER A 234 -41.59 -19.49 -7.62
C SER A 234 -41.63 -18.11 -8.26
N THR A 235 -41.07 -17.97 -9.47
CA THR A 235 -41.30 -16.79 -10.31
C THR A 235 -42.79 -16.75 -10.67
N ASN A 236 -43.54 -15.85 -10.02
CA ASN A 236 -44.89 -15.46 -10.45
C ASN A 236 -44.79 -14.22 -11.34
#